data_AF-A0A3P7J5K5-F1
#
_entry.id   AF-A0A3P7J5K5-F1
#
_cell.length_a   1.000
_cell.length_b   1.000
_cell.length_c   1.000
_cell.angle_alpha   90.00
_cell.angle_beta   90.00
_cell.angle_gamma   90.00
#
_symmetry.space_group_name_H-M   'P 1'
#
loop_
_entity.id
_entity.type
_entity.pdbx_description
1 polymer ?
#
loop_
_entity_poly.entity_id
_entity_poly.type
_entity_poly.pdbx_seq_one_letter_code
_entity_poly.pdbx_strand_id
1 'polypeptide(L)' 'MGLSHSLQILKKNVMEIGAIQALKEVASSPDEVAAKFASEALTVIGEEVPYKLAQQVPNWTVKDVQYWVKKV' A
#
# COMPACT_ATOMS: atom_id res chain seq x y z
N MET A 1 -3.12 26.94 6.90
CA MET A 1 -4.46 26.30 6.91
C MET A 1 -4.86 25.66 5.58
N GLY A 2 -4.38 26.11 4.41
CA GLY A 2 -4.83 25.57 3.10
C GLY A 2 -4.44 24.13 2.77
N LEU A 3 -3.29 23.63 3.24
CA LEU A 3 -2.79 22.28 2.90
C LEU A 3 -3.66 21.15 3.50
N SER A 4 -4.26 21.36 4.66
CA SER A 4 -5.07 20.33 5.34
C SER A 4 -6.42 20.08 4.65
N HIS A 5 -7.00 21.11 4.03
CA HIS A 5 -8.31 20.99 3.39
C HIS A 5 -8.19 20.34 2.00
N SER A 6 -7.15 20.70 1.24
CA SER A 6 -6.84 20.05 -0.04
C SER A 6 -6.50 18.57 0.13
N LEU A 7 -5.82 18.18 1.21
CA LEU A 7 -5.58 16.76 1.54
C LEU A 7 -6.88 16.01 1.87
N GLN A 8 -7.82 16.66 2.57
CA GLN A 8 -9.13 16.06 2.86
C GLN A 8 -9.96 15.84 1.59
N ILE A 9 -9.94 16.78 0.65
CA ILE A 9 -10.62 16.64 -0.65
C ILE A 9 -9.99 15.51 -1.46
N LEU A 10 -8.64 15.44 -1.51
CA LEU A 10 -7.94 14.35 -2.19
C LEU A 10 -8.30 12.99 -1.58
N LYS A 11 -8.28 12.88 -0.25
CA LYS A 11 -8.67 11.66 0.47
C LYS A 11 -10.11 11.25 0.13
N LYS A 12 -11.04 12.21 0.16
CA LYS A 12 -12.46 11.97 -0.14
C LYS A 12 -12.66 11.49 -1.58
N ASN A 13 -12.01 12.12 -2.55
CA ASN A 13 -12.14 11.76 -3.96
C ASN A 13 -11.56 10.38 -4.27
N VAL A 14 -10.38 10.05 -3.71
CA VAL A 14 -9.74 8.72 -3.90
C VAL A 14 -10.58 7.60 -3.25
N MET A 15 -11.24 7.90 -2.12
CA MET A 15 -12.23 7.00 -1.52
C MET A 15 -13.48 6.83 -2.39
N GLU A 16 -14.05 7.93 -2.89
CA GLU A 16 -15.31 7.92 -3.66
C GLU A 16 -15.18 7.15 -4.98
N ILE A 17 -14.02 7.15 -5.63
CA ILE A 17 -13.79 6.40 -6.87
C ILE A 17 -13.37 4.94 -6.63
N GLY A 18 -13.28 4.48 -5.38
CA GLY A 18 -12.84 3.11 -5.05
C GLY A 18 -11.35 2.84 -5.31
N ALA A 19 -10.53 3.87 -5.53
CA ALA A 19 -9.12 3.72 -5.88
C ALA A 19 -8.26 3.16 -4.72
N ILE A 20 -8.74 3.19 -3.47
CA ILE A 20 -8.04 2.56 -2.34
C ILE A 20 -7.83 1.07 -2.56
N GLN A 21 -8.84 0.36 -3.07
CA GLN A 21 -8.73 -1.07 -3.29
C GLN A 21 -7.71 -1.36 -4.39
N ALA A 22 -7.76 -0.63 -5.50
CA ALA A 22 -6.78 -0.71 -6.57
C ALA A 22 -5.35 -0.40 -6.06
N LEU A 23 -5.18 0.60 -5.19
CA LEU A 23 -3.89 0.92 -4.57
C LEU A 23 -3.39 -0.23 -3.68
N LYS A 24 -4.26 -0.88 -2.91
CA LYS A 24 -3.88 -2.04 -2.07
C LYS A 24 -3.48 -3.24 -2.93
N GLU A 25 -4.16 -3.47 -4.05
CA GLU A 25 -3.80 -4.51 -5.02
C GLU A 25 -2.44 -4.21 -5.68
N VAL A 26 -2.23 -2.97 -6.13
CA VAL A 26 -0.97 -2.54 -6.76
C VAL A 26 0.19 -2.55 -5.74
N ALA A 27 -0.03 -2.15 -4.50
CA ALA A 27 0.94 -2.25 -3.42
C ALA A 27 1.37 -3.70 -3.13
N SER A 28 0.50 -4.66 -3.40
CA SER A 28 0.78 -6.10 -3.28
C SER A 28 1.33 -6.73 -4.57
N SER A 29 1.43 -5.96 -5.65
CA SER A 29 1.88 -6.45 -6.95
C SER A 29 3.40 -6.70 -6.99
N PRO A 30 3.88 -7.55 -7.89
CA PRO A 30 5.31 -7.83 -8.02
C PRO A 30 6.11 -6.61 -8.49
N ASP A 31 5.48 -5.65 -9.18
CA ASP A 31 6.13 -4.42 -9.64
C ASP A 31 6.61 -3.58 -8.45
N GLU A 32 7.92 -3.42 -8.31
CA GLU A 32 8.52 -2.69 -7.19
C GLU A 32 8.24 -1.20 -7.23
N VAL A 33 8.20 -0.60 -8.43
CA VAL A 33 7.99 0.84 -8.61
C VAL A 33 6.53 1.17 -8.35
N ALA A 34 5.62 0.42 -8.98
CA ALA A 34 4.18 0.62 -8.78
C ALA A 34 3.79 0.33 -7.33
N ALA A 35 4.30 -0.75 -6.72
CA ALA A 35 4.01 -1.06 -5.32
C ALA A 35 4.53 0.00 -4.35
N LYS A 36 5.71 0.57 -4.62
CA LYS A 36 6.27 1.67 -3.82
C LYS A 36 5.37 2.90 -3.87
N PHE A 37 4.99 3.36 -5.08
CA PHE A 37 4.12 4.53 -5.22
C PHE A 37 2.73 4.29 -4.63
N ALA A 38 2.18 3.08 -4.78
CA ALA A 38 0.89 2.74 -4.18
C ALA A 38 0.96 2.73 -2.64
N SER A 39 2.06 2.23 -2.07
CA SER A 39 2.30 2.26 -0.62
C SER A 39 2.47 3.69 -0.09
N GLU A 40 3.20 4.54 -0.81
CA GLU A 40 3.35 5.96 -0.47
C GLU A 40 2.00 6.69 -0.57
N ALA A 41 1.22 6.44 -1.62
CA ALA A 41 -0.12 7.01 -1.77
C ALA A 41 -1.04 6.60 -0.61
N LEU A 42 -1.10 5.30 -0.27
CA LEU A 42 -1.86 4.81 0.88
C LEU A 42 -1.40 5.47 2.20
N THR A 43 -0.09 5.63 2.39
CA THR A 43 0.49 6.31 3.57
C THR A 43 0.07 7.78 3.64
N VAL A 44 0.11 8.51 2.52
CA VAL A 44 -0.31 9.93 2.43
C VAL A 44 -1.81 10.07 2.71
N ILE A 45 -2.61 9.09 2.29
CA ILE A 45 -4.06 9.04 2.55
C ILE A 45 -4.34 8.62 4.02
N GLY A 46 -3.35 8.06 4.72
CA GLY A 46 -3.48 7.55 6.08
C GLY A 46 -4.20 6.20 6.14
N GLU A 47 -4.11 5.41 5.08
CA GLU A 47 -4.62 4.05 4.98
C GLU A 47 -3.53 3.02 5.31
N GLU A 48 -3.96 1.82 5.71
CA GLU A 48 -3.05 0.71 5.96
C GLU A 48 -2.41 0.23 4.64
N VAL A 49 -1.08 0.22 4.62
CA VAL A 49 -0.28 -0.31 3.51
C VAL A 49 -0.18 -1.82 3.67
N PRO A 50 -0.58 -2.63 2.66
CA PRO A 50 -0.44 -4.07 2.73
C PRO A 50 1.03 -4.47 2.78
N TYR A 51 1.35 -5.46 3.60
CA TYR A 51 2.71 -5.96 3.71
C TYR A 51 3.11 -6.70 2.42
N LYS A 52 4.13 -6.19 1.73
CA LYS A 52 4.67 -6.80 0.52
C LYS A 52 5.67 -7.88 0.89
N LEU A 53 5.30 -9.14 0.62
CA LEU A 53 6.21 -10.26 0.71
C LEU A 53 7.19 -10.21 -0.48
N ALA A 54 8.48 -10.36 -0.20
CA ALA A 54 9.47 -10.52 -1.26
C ALA A 54 9.12 -11.73 -2.14
N GLN A 55 9.24 -11.60 -3.46
CA GLN A 55 8.89 -12.70 -4.38
C GLN A 55 9.93 -13.84 -4.31
N GLN A 56 11.19 -13.49 -4.08
CA GLN A 56 12.29 -14.43 -3.98
C GLN A 56 12.45 -14.87 -2.52
N VAL A 57 12.17 -16.15 -2.25
CA VAL A 57 12.39 -16.79 -0.93
C VAL A 57 13.81 -16.51 -0.37
N PRO A 58 14.88 -16.53 -1.18
CA PRO A 58 16.22 -16.18 -0.70
C PRO A 58 16.35 -14.77 -0.12
N ASN A 59 15.48 -13.83 -0.52
CA ASN A 59 15.49 -12.44 -0.06
C ASN A 59 14.54 -12.22 1.14
N TRP A 60 13.94 -13.28 1.69
CA TRP A 60 13.01 -13.16 2.79
C TRP A 60 13.73 -12.79 4.08
N THR A 61 13.23 -11.73 4.70
CA THR A 61 13.57 -11.39 6.08
C THR A 61 12.74 -12.25 7.05
N VAL A 62 13.10 -12.22 8.34
CA VAL A 62 12.31 -12.89 9.40
C VAL A 62 10.86 -12.42 9.39
N LYS A 63 10.61 -11.15 9.06
CA LYS A 63 9.27 -10.56 8.98
C LYS A 63 8.47 -11.11 7.80
N ASP A 64 9.13 -11.36 6.67
CA ASP A 64 8.53 -12.00 5.49
C ASP A 64 8.08 -13.42 5.80
N VAL A 65 8.94 -14.21 6.44
CA VAL A 65 8.62 -15.57 6.87
C VAL A 65 7.42 -15.57 7.83
N GLN A 66 7.41 -14.69 8.83
CA GLN A 66 6.28 -14.58 9.77
C GLN A 66 4.96 -14.20 9.10
N TYR A 67 5.00 -13.29 8.12
CA TYR A 67 3.81 -12.90 7.37
C TYR A 67 3.31 -14.04 6.48
N TRP A 68 4.22 -14.75 5.81
CA TRP A 68 3.88 -15.92 4.99
C TRP A 68 3.23 -17.03 5.82
N VAL A 69 3.81 -17.41 6.96
CA VAL A 69 3.27 -18.46 7.84
C VAL A 69 1.85 -18.13 8.33
N LYS A 70 1.51 -16.86 8.54
CA LYS A 70 0.16 -16.45 8.96
C LYS A 70 -0.89 -16.56 7.84
N LYS A 71 -0.46 -16.57 6.58
CA LYS A 71 -1.33 -16.66 5.40
C LYS A 71 -1.52 -18.08 4.88
N VAL A 72 -0.61 -19.01 5.23
CA VAL A 72 -0.73 -20.46 4.99
C VAL A 72 -1.71 -21.05 6.00
#